data_AF-A0A7C1VG44-F1
#
_entry.id   AF-A0A7C1VG44-F1
#
_cell.length_a   1.000
_cell.length_b   1.000
_cell.length_c   1.000
_cell.angle_alpha   90.00
_cell.angle_beta   90.00
_cell.angle_gamma   90.00
#
_symmetry.space_group_name_H-M   'P 1'
#
loop_
_entity.id
_entity.type
_entity.pdbx_description
1 polymer ?
#
loop_
_entity_poly.entity_id
_entity_poly.type
_entity_poly.pdbx_seq_one_letter_code
_entity_poly.pdbx_strand_id
1 'polypeptide(L)'
;MSITQLDSENADRDLTSQVAILTNTPSATVNMVCQGYVEFGDGTKNLDGTGGSFQFTITVGGQTVEPDPQRVQFSTAVRAAAWTGQFVVPANKEVVWKILSPNGGDTDVDVTAYLFDVSPITVDETVEGTLTQAQVLRLILSRFAGLASGGGTTAPTFRDLADTKNRIVMTVDTNGNRTAIPTLDGT
;
A
#
# COMPACT_ATOMS: atom_id res chain seq x y z
N MET A 1 -4.81 6.71 0.58
CA MET A 1 -3.75 5.77 0.20
C MET A 1 -2.69 5.88 1.27
N SER A 2 -2.63 4.95 2.22
CA SER A 2 -1.52 4.87 3.15
C SER A 2 -0.35 4.26 2.38
N ILE A 3 0.69 5.05 2.16
CA ILE A 3 1.96 4.54 1.64
C ILE A 3 2.77 4.14 2.88
N THR A 4 3.13 2.86 2.98
CA THR A 4 3.91 2.34 4.11
C THR A 4 5.29 1.95 3.61
N GLN A 5 6.36 2.48 4.19
CA GLN A 5 7.71 2.03 3.90
C GLN A 5 7.92 0.62 4.49
N LEU A 6 8.31 -0.32 3.64
CA LEU A 6 8.58 -1.71 4.01
C LEU A 6 10.05 -1.93 4.32
N ASP A 7 10.93 -1.31 3.54
CA ASP A 7 12.37 -1.48 3.67
C ASP A 7 13.14 -0.29 3.08
N SER A 8 14.42 -0.19 3.43
CA SER A 8 15.38 0.68 2.79
C SER A 8 16.79 0.12 2.85
N GLU A 9 17.53 0.22 1.75
CA GLU A 9 18.95 -0.10 1.67
C GLU A 9 19.73 1.12 1.21
N ASN A 10 20.82 1.45 1.90
CA ASN A 10 21.78 2.46 1.43
C ASN A 10 23.17 1.83 1.28
N ALA A 11 23.79 2.00 0.11
CA ALA A 11 25.17 1.63 -0.13
C ALA A 11 25.75 2.35 -1.36
N ASP A 12 27.07 2.52 -1.37
CA ASP A 12 27.83 2.88 -2.56
C ASP A 12 27.83 1.71 -3.56
N ARG A 13 27.51 1.99 -4.82
CA ARG A 13 27.37 0.99 -5.88
C ARG A 13 28.14 1.39 -7.13
N ASP A 14 28.75 0.39 -7.75
CA ASP A 14 29.18 0.45 -9.16
C ASP A 14 27.97 0.13 -10.04
N LEU A 15 27.46 1.14 -10.74
CA LEU A 15 26.29 1.05 -11.62
C LEU A 15 26.66 0.72 -13.07
N THR A 16 27.95 0.53 -13.38
CA THR A 16 28.41 0.20 -14.75
C THR A 16 28.07 -1.23 -15.17
N SER A 17 27.65 -2.06 -14.21
CA SER A 17 27.07 -3.38 -14.42
C SER A 17 25.79 -3.52 -13.61
N GLN A 18 24.94 -4.48 -14.00
CA GLN A 18 23.66 -4.67 -13.34
C GLN A 18 23.87 -5.12 -11.88
N VAL A 19 23.51 -4.26 -10.92
CA VAL A 19 23.74 -4.47 -9.49
C VAL A 19 22.44 -4.45 -8.71
N ALA A 20 22.31 -5.32 -7.71
CA ALA A 20 21.18 -5.31 -6.79
C ALA A 20 21.30 -4.14 -5.81
N ILE A 21 20.24 -3.35 -5.70
CA ILE A 21 20.16 -2.18 -4.83
C ILE A 21 19.16 -2.38 -3.68
N LEU A 22 18.26 -3.36 -3.79
CA LEU A 22 17.32 -3.74 -2.75
C LEU A 22 16.92 -5.21 -2.88
N THR A 23 16.88 -5.93 -1.77
CA THR A 23 16.37 -7.30 -1.65
C THR A 23 15.46 -7.44 -0.44
N ASN A 24 14.18 -7.78 -0.63
CA ASN A 24 13.22 -7.85 0.47
C ASN A 24 12.13 -8.90 0.23
N THR A 25 11.59 -9.52 1.30
CA THR A 25 10.36 -10.32 1.23
C THR A 25 9.25 -9.59 2.00
N PRO A 26 8.40 -8.78 1.32
CA PRO A 26 7.51 -7.80 1.97
C PRO A 26 6.50 -8.38 2.96
N SER A 27 5.96 -9.55 2.65
CA SER A 27 4.94 -10.21 3.47
C SER A 27 5.02 -11.70 3.31
N ALA A 28 4.86 -12.43 4.42
CA ALA A 28 4.76 -13.88 4.43
C ALA A 28 3.33 -14.38 4.15
N THR A 29 2.31 -13.54 4.32
CA THR A 29 0.92 -13.98 4.46
C THR A 29 -0.06 -13.36 3.46
N VAL A 30 0.26 -12.19 2.92
CA VAL A 30 -0.64 -11.47 2.01
C VAL A 30 0.09 -11.05 0.74
N ASN A 31 -0.64 -11.03 -0.37
CA ASN A 31 -0.15 -10.41 -1.59
C ASN A 31 -0.18 -8.89 -1.42
N MET A 32 0.80 -8.20 -1.97
CA MET A 32 0.94 -6.75 -1.85
C MET A 32 1.12 -6.11 -3.22
N VAL A 33 0.70 -4.86 -3.36
CA VAL A 33 1.15 -4.00 -4.47
C VAL A 33 2.27 -3.14 -3.93
N CYS A 34 3.47 -3.30 -4.51
CA CYS A 34 4.65 -2.58 -4.09
C CYS A 34 5.11 -1.57 -5.15
N GLN A 35 5.87 -0.58 -4.69
CA GLN A 35 6.56 0.36 -5.56
C GLN A 35 7.94 0.68 -4.98
N GLY A 36 8.96 0.67 -5.82
CA GLY A 36 10.33 1.06 -5.46
C GLY A 36 10.55 2.56 -5.68
N TYR A 37 11.37 3.16 -4.82
CA TYR A 37 11.92 4.50 -4.98
C TYR A 37 13.42 4.43 -4.77
N VAL A 38 14.19 5.13 -5.60
CA VAL A 38 15.64 5.17 -5.48
C VAL A 38 16.12 6.60 -5.58
N GLU A 39 17.09 6.94 -4.74
CA GLU A 39 17.87 8.18 -4.77
C GLU A 39 19.30 7.85 -5.14
N PHE A 40 19.86 8.65 -6.04
CA PHE A 40 21.26 8.59 -6.45
C PHE A 40 21.98 9.85 -5.97
N GLY A 41 23.03 9.65 -5.20
CA GLY A 41 23.98 10.66 -4.76
C GLY A 41 23.65 11.39 -3.48
N ASP A 42 24.64 11.44 -2.59
CA ASP A 42 24.61 12.07 -1.27
C ASP A 42 25.28 13.46 -1.25
N GLY A 43 25.77 13.94 -2.41
CA GLY A 43 26.58 15.16 -2.53
C GLY A 43 28.08 14.89 -2.67
N THR A 44 28.56 13.70 -2.32
CA THR A 44 29.95 13.26 -2.47
C THR A 44 30.09 12.18 -3.56
N LYS A 45 29.25 11.15 -3.51
CA LYS A 45 29.25 9.98 -4.39
C LYS A 45 28.07 10.04 -5.34
N ASN A 46 28.21 10.84 -6.39
CA ASN A 46 27.11 11.24 -7.27
C ASN A 46 27.21 10.55 -8.64
N LEU A 47 26.12 10.64 -9.43
CA LEU A 47 26.14 10.31 -10.84
C LEU A 47 27.14 11.19 -11.60
N ASP A 48 27.65 10.69 -12.71
CA ASP A 48 28.64 11.35 -13.56
C ASP A 48 28.13 12.62 -14.28
N GLY A 49 26.80 12.82 -14.29
CA GLY A 49 26.14 13.98 -14.90
C GLY A 49 25.96 13.87 -16.42
N THR A 50 26.21 12.71 -17.03
CA THR A 50 26.01 12.49 -18.48
C THR A 50 24.53 12.24 -18.82
N GLY A 51 23.74 11.78 -17.83
CA GLY A 51 22.33 11.44 -18.00
C GLY A 51 22.11 10.15 -18.79
N GLY A 52 20.95 10.00 -19.44
CA GLY A 52 20.67 8.84 -20.28
C GLY A 52 19.58 7.91 -19.74
N SER A 53 19.43 6.74 -20.38
CA SER A 53 18.40 5.76 -20.09
C SER A 53 18.94 4.65 -19.18
N PHE A 54 18.57 4.72 -17.90
CA PHE A 54 18.89 3.73 -16.89
C PHE A 54 17.94 2.54 -17.01
N GLN A 55 18.44 1.35 -16.69
CA GLN A 55 17.68 0.11 -16.76
C GLN A 55 17.38 -0.37 -15.34
N PHE A 56 16.10 -0.45 -15.01
CA PHE A 56 15.62 -1.03 -13.75
C PHE A 56 15.06 -2.42 -14.06
N THR A 57 15.61 -3.44 -13.41
CA THR A 57 15.12 -4.81 -13.49
C THR A 57 14.64 -5.23 -12.12
N ILE A 58 13.38 -5.62 -12.03
CA ILE A 58 12.76 -6.08 -10.79
C ILE A 58 12.42 -7.55 -10.98
N THR A 59 12.84 -8.39 -10.04
CA THR A 59 12.37 -9.77 -9.98
C THR A 59 11.53 -10.01 -8.73
N VAL A 60 10.49 -10.81 -8.87
CA VAL A 60 9.62 -11.25 -7.78
C VAL A 60 9.59 -12.78 -7.79
N GLY A 61 10.09 -13.40 -6.72
CA GLY A 61 10.22 -14.86 -6.65
C GLY A 61 11.07 -15.43 -7.79
N GLY A 62 12.03 -14.67 -8.29
CA GLY A 62 12.89 -15.03 -9.42
C GLY A 62 12.30 -14.78 -10.81
N GLN A 63 11.07 -14.28 -10.94
CA GLN A 63 10.46 -13.90 -12.23
C GLN A 63 10.62 -12.40 -12.47
N THR A 64 10.99 -11.98 -13.68
CA THR A 64 11.06 -10.56 -14.04
C THR A 64 9.67 -9.93 -14.09
N VAL A 65 9.58 -8.68 -13.63
CA VAL A 65 8.38 -7.86 -13.72
C VAL A 65 8.44 -7.08 -15.02
N GLU A 66 7.39 -7.17 -15.84
CA GLU A 66 7.30 -6.40 -17.09
C GLU A 66 6.86 -4.94 -16.84
N PRO A 67 7.39 -3.97 -17.59
CA PRO A 67 8.43 -4.12 -18.61
C PRO A 67 9.81 -4.40 -18.02
N ASP A 68 10.55 -5.36 -18.59
CA ASP A 68 11.95 -5.63 -18.23
C ASP A 68 12.92 -5.41 -19.41
N PRO A 69 13.96 -4.56 -19.26
CA PRO A 69 14.13 -3.60 -18.18
C PRO A 69 13.13 -2.44 -18.29
N GLN A 70 12.67 -1.92 -17.16
CA GLN A 70 12.03 -0.61 -17.10
C GLN A 70 13.10 0.44 -17.41
N ARG A 71 12.92 1.19 -18.51
CA ARG A 71 13.83 2.26 -18.92
C ARG A 71 13.41 3.59 -18.30
N VAL A 72 14.29 4.18 -17.50
CA VAL A 72 14.08 5.49 -16.84
C VAL A 72 15.07 6.49 -17.41
N GLN A 73 14.56 7.62 -17.92
CA GLN A 73 15.40 8.67 -18.47
C GLN A 73 15.79 9.68 -17.40
N PHE A 74 17.09 9.89 -17.22
CA PHE A 74 17.63 11.00 -16.45
C PHE A 74 18.27 12.05 -17.37
N SER A 75 18.22 13.31 -16.92
CA SER A 75 18.99 14.41 -17.50
C SER A 75 20.41 14.43 -16.91
N THR A 76 21.13 15.53 -17.06
CA THR A 76 22.53 15.69 -16.61
C THR A 76 22.68 16.04 -15.13
N ALA A 77 21.62 15.86 -14.32
CA ALA A 77 21.70 16.09 -12.89
C ALA A 77 22.58 15.01 -12.23
N VAL A 78 23.56 15.42 -11.43
CA VAL A 78 24.46 14.50 -10.71
C VAL A 78 23.77 13.81 -9.52
N ARG A 79 22.63 14.35 -9.08
CA ARG A 79 21.74 13.74 -8.10
C ARG A 79 20.36 13.60 -8.69
N ALA A 80 19.79 12.42 -8.62
CA ALA A 80 18.52 12.10 -9.25
C ALA A 80 17.74 11.11 -8.39
N ALA A 81 16.44 11.02 -8.63
CA ALA A 81 15.60 10.02 -7.99
C ALA A 81 14.52 9.54 -8.95
N ALA A 82 14.08 8.30 -8.80
CA ALA A 82 13.02 7.75 -9.62
C ALA A 82 12.18 6.72 -8.86
N TRP A 83 10.93 6.61 -9.32
CA TRP A 83 10.01 5.57 -8.93
C TRP A 83 9.99 4.45 -9.97
N THR A 84 9.86 3.21 -9.52
CA THR A 84 9.48 2.11 -10.39
C THR A 84 8.00 2.23 -10.80
N GLY A 85 7.58 1.45 -11.79
CA GLY A 85 6.17 1.09 -11.91
C GLY A 85 5.69 0.34 -10.66
N GLN A 86 4.38 0.31 -10.43
CA GLN A 86 3.80 -0.54 -9.39
C GLN A 86 3.83 -2.01 -9.84
N PHE A 87 4.09 -2.92 -8.91
CA PHE A 87 4.15 -4.35 -9.19
C PHE A 87 3.55 -5.17 -8.06
N VAL A 88 3.02 -6.35 -8.40
CA VAL A 88 2.39 -7.25 -7.43
C VAL A 88 3.45 -8.19 -6.88
N VAL A 89 3.51 -8.30 -5.55
CA VAL A 89 4.35 -9.23 -4.83
C VAL A 89 3.46 -10.26 -4.15
N PRO A 90 3.43 -11.53 -4.62
CA PRO A 90 2.70 -12.58 -3.93
C PRO A 90 3.30 -12.83 -2.54
N ALA A 91 2.46 -13.34 -1.63
CA ALA A 91 2.91 -13.71 -0.29
C ALA A 91 4.14 -14.65 -0.35
N ASN A 92 5.10 -14.38 0.52
CA ASN A 92 6.33 -15.14 0.70
C ASN A 92 7.21 -15.18 -0.58
N LYS A 93 7.20 -14.10 -1.36
CA LYS A 93 8.10 -13.93 -2.52
C LYS A 93 9.08 -12.79 -2.28
N GLU A 94 10.34 -13.08 -2.58
CA GLU A 94 11.43 -12.11 -2.53
C GLU A 94 11.36 -11.18 -3.75
N VAL A 95 11.54 -9.90 -3.49
CA VAL A 95 11.75 -8.82 -4.45
C VAL A 95 13.25 -8.59 -4.53
N VAL A 96 13.82 -8.60 -5.73
CA VAL A 96 15.19 -8.11 -5.99
C VAL A 96 15.09 -7.01 -7.02
N TRP A 97 15.54 -5.81 -6.66
CA TRP A 97 15.61 -4.68 -7.58
C TRP A 97 17.06 -4.41 -7.96
N LYS A 98 17.32 -4.43 -9.27
CA LYS A 98 18.62 -4.15 -9.86
C LYS A 98 18.59 -2.93 -10.76
N ILE A 99 19.72 -2.23 -10.82
CA ILE A 99 19.92 -1.06 -11.66
C ILE A 99 21.19 -1.22 -12.51
N LEU A 100 21.14 -0.68 -13.72
CA LEU A 100 22.29 -0.48 -14.62
C LEU A 100 22.23 0.94 -15.19
N SER A 101 23.31 1.70 -15.00
CA SER A 101 23.53 2.99 -15.66
C SER A 101 23.98 2.79 -17.11
N PRO A 102 23.59 3.67 -18.06
CA PRO A 102 24.19 3.69 -19.38
C PRO A 102 25.63 4.22 -19.40
N ASN A 103 26.12 4.81 -18.29
CA ASN A 103 27.36 5.56 -18.27
C ASN A 103 28.49 4.79 -17.58
N GLY A 104 29.66 4.75 -18.21
CA GLY A 104 30.86 4.14 -17.63
C GLY A 104 31.48 4.94 -16.48
N GLY A 105 31.01 6.16 -16.20
CA GLY A 105 31.49 7.01 -15.11
C GLY A 105 30.86 6.69 -13.75
N ASP A 106 29.71 6.02 -13.74
CA ASP A 106 28.92 5.73 -12.53
C ASP A 106 29.46 4.50 -11.77
N THR A 107 30.74 4.56 -11.39
CA THR A 107 31.49 3.45 -10.76
C THR A 107 31.42 3.42 -9.22
N ASP A 108 30.99 4.52 -8.61
CA ASP A 108 30.98 4.71 -7.15
C ASP A 108 29.93 5.76 -6.78
N VAL A 109 28.66 5.36 -6.82
CA VAL A 109 27.48 6.21 -6.58
C VAL A 109 26.80 5.77 -5.30
N ASP A 110 26.52 6.69 -4.37
CA ASP A 110 25.67 6.41 -3.21
C ASP A 110 24.24 6.17 -3.70
N VAL A 111 23.68 5.00 -3.38
CA VAL A 111 22.35 4.59 -3.80
C VAL A 111 21.53 4.23 -2.57
N THR A 112 20.51 5.04 -2.30
CA THR A 112 19.50 4.73 -1.30
C THR A 112 18.23 4.27 -1.99
N ALA A 113 17.85 3.00 -1.77
CA ALA A 113 16.66 2.38 -2.32
C ALA A 113 15.63 2.16 -1.21
N TYR A 114 14.35 2.35 -1.54
CA TYR A 114 13.21 2.15 -0.65
C TYR A 114 12.18 1.26 -1.33
N LEU A 115 11.51 0.43 -0.54
CA LEU A 115 10.35 -0.34 -0.98
C LEU A 115 9.12 0.11 -0.20
N PHE A 116 8.03 0.41 -0.91
CA PHE A 116 6.78 0.84 -0.31
C PHE A 116 5.65 -0.13 -0.62
N ASP A 117 4.76 -0.33 0.36
CA ASP A 117 3.41 -0.84 0.14
C ASP A 117 2.52 0.31 -0.34
N VAL A 118 1.94 0.09 -1.53
CA VAL A 118 1.00 1.01 -2.17
C VAL A 118 -0.34 0.32 -2.46
N SER A 119 -0.60 -0.79 -1.77
CA SER A 119 -1.86 -1.52 -1.85
C SER A 119 -3.06 -0.58 -1.62
N PRO A 120 -4.17 -0.78 -2.35
CA PRO A 120 -5.36 0.03 -2.14
C PRO A 120 -5.83 -0.09 -0.69
N ILE A 121 -6.43 0.99 -0.17
CA ILE A 121 -7.01 0.95 1.16
C ILE A 121 -8.07 -0.16 1.21
N THR A 122 -7.87 -1.15 2.07
CA THR A 122 -8.89 -2.16 2.36
C THR A 122 -9.61 -1.72 3.63
N VAL A 123 -10.93 -1.61 3.55
CA VAL A 123 -11.80 -1.28 4.70
C VAL A 123 -12.18 -2.55 5.49
N ASP A 124 -11.29 -3.54 5.46
CA ASP A 124 -11.51 -4.88 6.03
C ASP A 124 -10.81 -5.07 7.38
N GLU A 125 -10.07 -4.06 7.84
CA GLU A 125 -9.50 -4.08 9.18
C GLU A 125 -10.62 -4.09 10.22
N THR A 126 -10.46 -4.96 11.23
CA THR A 126 -11.40 -5.06 12.35
C THR A 126 -11.22 -3.85 13.27
N VAL A 127 -12.29 -3.07 13.45
CA VAL A 127 -12.29 -1.87 14.32
C VAL A 127 -12.58 -2.26 15.77
N GLU A 128 -13.59 -3.11 15.97
CA GLU A 128 -14.01 -3.55 17.30
C GLU A 128 -14.68 -4.92 17.22
N GLY A 129 -14.24 -5.85 18.06
CA GLY A 129 -14.77 -7.21 18.11
C GLY A 129 -14.59 -7.94 16.78
N THR A 130 -15.69 -8.09 16.03
CA THR A 130 -15.69 -8.75 14.71
C THR A 130 -16.12 -7.80 13.59
N LEU A 131 -16.28 -6.50 13.87
CA LEU A 131 -16.76 -5.53 12.90
C LEU A 131 -15.60 -4.90 12.13
N THR A 132 -15.62 -5.01 10.81
CA THR A 132 -14.67 -4.33 9.94
C THR A 132 -15.01 -2.86 9.76
N GLN A 133 -14.06 -2.03 9.31
CA GLN A 133 -14.30 -0.62 8.99
C GLN A 133 -15.49 -0.45 8.04
N ALA A 134 -15.60 -1.28 6.99
CA ALA A 134 -16.73 -1.28 6.07
C ALA A 134 -18.06 -1.55 6.77
N GLN A 135 -18.07 -2.55 7.66
CA GLN A 135 -19.26 -2.93 8.41
C GLN A 135 -19.68 -1.82 9.37
N VAL A 136 -18.74 -1.18 10.06
CA VAL A 136 -19.00 -0.01 10.92
C VAL A 136 -19.59 1.15 10.12
N LEU A 137 -19.02 1.48 8.95
CA LEU A 137 -19.54 2.55 8.09
C LEU A 137 -20.97 2.27 7.61
N ARG A 138 -21.30 1.01 7.28
CA ARG A 138 -22.68 0.62 6.93
C ARG A 138 -23.64 0.79 8.11
N LEU A 139 -23.22 0.42 9.32
CA LEU A 139 -24.02 0.59 10.53
C LEU A 139 -24.26 2.09 10.82
N ILE A 140 -23.22 2.92 10.72
CA ILE A 140 -23.33 4.39 10.84
C ILE A 140 -24.34 4.92 9.81
N LEU A 141 -24.18 4.56 8.54
CA LEU A 141 -25.09 4.99 7.47
C LEU A 141 -26.55 4.60 7.77
N SER A 142 -26.79 3.37 8.23
CA SER A 142 -28.14 2.92 8.57
C SER A 142 -28.78 3.74 9.69
N ARG A 143 -27.98 4.16 10.70
CA ARG A 143 -28.48 4.96 11.81
C ARG A 143 -28.85 6.39 11.40
N PHE A 144 -28.09 6.97 10.49
CA PHE A 144 -28.25 8.39 10.12
C PHE A 144 -29.14 8.62 8.90
N ALA A 145 -29.19 7.69 7.95
CA ALA A 145 -29.89 7.86 6.68
C ALA A 145 -30.88 6.74 6.34
N GLY A 146 -30.83 5.62 7.07
CA GLY A 146 -31.73 4.49 6.88
C GLY A 146 -33.15 4.76 7.36
N LEU A 147 -34.11 3.99 6.83
CA LEU A 147 -35.47 3.99 7.37
C LEU A 147 -35.47 3.48 8.82
N ALA A 148 -36.24 4.15 9.67
CA ALA A 148 -36.40 3.80 11.07
C ALA A 148 -37.83 3.30 11.35
N SER A 149 -37.96 2.27 12.18
CA SER A 149 -39.24 1.74 12.65
C SER A 149 -39.16 1.36 14.14
N GLY A 150 -40.32 1.10 14.77
CA GLY A 150 -40.37 0.74 16.19
C GLY A 150 -40.08 1.90 17.16
N GLY A 151 -40.11 3.14 16.69
CA GLY A 151 -40.02 4.32 17.56
C GLY A 151 -41.15 4.33 18.61
N GLY A 152 -40.83 4.71 19.85
CA GLY A 152 -41.77 4.65 20.98
C GLY A 152 -42.02 3.24 21.54
N THR A 153 -41.35 2.21 21.00
CA THR A 153 -41.36 0.84 21.54
C THR A 153 -40.01 0.51 22.18
N THR A 154 -39.89 -0.66 22.79
CA THR A 154 -38.63 -1.18 23.35
C THR A 154 -37.66 -1.73 22.29
N ALA A 155 -38.04 -1.71 20.99
CA ALA A 155 -37.27 -2.30 19.89
C ALA A 155 -37.14 -1.42 18.64
N PRO A 156 -36.57 -0.21 18.74
CA PRO A 156 -36.34 0.63 17.57
C PRO A 156 -35.32 -0.01 16.62
N THR A 157 -35.62 0.05 15.33
CA THR A 157 -34.88 -0.64 14.25
C THR A 157 -34.48 0.34 13.16
N PHE A 158 -33.25 0.23 12.66
CA PHE A 158 -32.68 1.04 11.58
C PHE A 158 -32.29 0.14 10.42
N ARG A 159 -32.71 0.53 9.21
CA ARG A 159 -32.61 -0.28 8.00
C ARG A 159 -31.54 0.24 7.04
N ASP A 160 -31.18 -0.58 6.07
CA ASP A 160 -30.36 -0.15 4.94
C ASP A 160 -31.12 0.80 4.02
N LEU A 161 -30.40 1.47 3.10
CA LEU A 161 -31.00 2.43 2.17
C LEU A 161 -31.93 1.79 1.14
N ALA A 162 -31.74 0.50 0.83
CA ALA A 162 -32.62 -0.24 -0.07
C ALA A 162 -33.86 -0.81 0.64
N ASP A 163 -34.00 -0.58 1.96
CA ASP A 163 -35.09 -1.10 2.79
C ASP A 163 -35.22 -2.64 2.77
N THR A 164 -34.12 -3.36 2.55
CA THR A 164 -34.11 -4.82 2.48
C THR A 164 -33.74 -5.49 3.80
N LYS A 165 -33.08 -4.76 4.70
CA LYS A 165 -32.37 -5.36 5.83
C LYS A 165 -32.38 -4.48 7.07
N ASN A 166 -32.65 -5.09 8.22
CA ASN A 166 -32.46 -4.47 9.53
C ASN A 166 -30.97 -4.50 9.88
N ARG A 167 -30.35 -3.32 9.96
CA ARG A 167 -28.91 -3.16 10.22
C ARG A 167 -28.62 -3.01 11.71
N ILE A 168 -29.48 -2.29 12.42
CA ILE A 168 -29.37 -2.11 13.87
C ILE A 168 -30.75 -2.37 14.49
N VAL A 169 -30.84 -3.34 15.40
CA VAL A 169 -32.02 -3.57 16.24
C VAL A 169 -31.62 -3.33 17.69
N MET A 170 -32.17 -2.29 18.30
CA MET A 170 -31.84 -1.93 19.68
C MET A 170 -32.83 -2.57 20.65
N THR A 171 -32.39 -2.81 21.88
CA THR A 171 -33.27 -3.06 23.02
C THR A 171 -33.16 -1.86 23.96
N VAL A 172 -34.29 -1.19 24.20
CA VAL A 172 -34.34 0.02 25.03
C VAL A 172 -35.34 -0.09 26.17
N ASP A 173 -35.10 0.67 27.25
CA ASP A 173 -36.07 0.88 28.32
C ASP A 173 -37.14 1.91 27.93
N THR A 174 -38.04 2.22 28.86
CA THR A 174 -39.11 3.22 28.67
C THR A 174 -38.60 4.64 28.43
N ASN A 175 -37.35 4.92 28.80
CA ASN A 175 -36.71 6.23 28.59
C ASN A 175 -35.91 6.28 27.28
N GLY A 176 -35.85 5.17 26.54
CA GLY A 176 -35.05 5.06 25.31
C GLY A 176 -33.56 4.78 25.56
N ASN A 177 -33.16 4.45 26.80
CA ASN A 177 -31.79 4.04 27.08
C ASN A 177 -31.56 2.63 26.53
N ARG A 178 -30.39 2.37 25.94
CA ARG A 178 -30.03 1.01 25.54
C ARG A 178 -29.77 0.16 26.78
N THR A 179 -30.49 -0.96 26.89
CA THR A 179 -30.37 -1.91 28.02
C THR A 179 -29.56 -3.15 27.66
N ALA A 180 -29.23 -3.33 26.38
CA ALA A 180 -28.38 -4.39 25.88
C ALA A 180 -27.56 -3.91 24.67
N ILE A 181 -26.51 -4.67 24.34
CA ILE A 181 -25.79 -4.48 23.08
C ILE A 181 -26.77 -4.78 21.92
N PRO A 182 -26.95 -3.85 20.97
CA PRO A 182 -27.86 -4.05 19.85
C PRO A 182 -27.45 -5.24 18.98
N THR A 183 -28.42 -5.84 18.30
CA THR A 183 -28.10 -6.71 17.16
C THR A 183 -27.59 -5.85 16.02
N LEU A 184 -26.38 -6.15 15.55
CA LEU A 184 -25.69 -5.41 14.49
C LEU A 184 -25.50 -6.32 13.29
N ASP A 185 -25.91 -5.85 12.11
CA ASP A 185 -25.65 -6.53 10.84
C ASP A 185 -24.95 -5.59 9.86
N GLY A 186 -23.62 -5.68 9.83
CA GLY A 186 -22.77 -4.89 8.95
C GLY A 186 -22.56 -5.46 7.55
N THR A 187 -23.15 -6.62 7.21
CA THR A 187 -22.85 -7.34 5.95
C THR A 187 -23.54 -6.78 4.71
#